data_AF-A0A8J1MJ84-F1
#
_entry.id   AF-A0A8J1MJ84-F1
#
_cell.length_a   1.000
_cell.length_b   1.000
_cell.length_c   1.000
_cell.angle_alpha   90.00
_cell.angle_beta   90.00
_cell.angle_gamma   90.00
#
_symmetry.space_group_name_H-M   'P 1'
#
loop_
_entity.id
_entity.type
_entity.pdbx_description
1 polymer ?
#
loop_
_entity_poly.entity_id
_entity_poly.type
_entity_poly.pdbx_seq_one_letter_code
_entity_poly.pdbx_strand_id
1 'polypeptide(L)'
;MALRQWRSFCDVNPGTFFPRCYMFSEQNEKQAFIDDFNMTAACGILKWVLRSNGKSLQDDVISSQKEKKTVPEDIIVKALVACQLYLYYSTHEDEYDLICSRIINWEQFIDDYYQVMHHGAHIRNSDKYVDYCHQLLCKLRRVNPQLDIDGEKNIWILKPRNSSRGRGIHCRNDLKEICSFGNEWVVQKYIERPLLVYGTKIDLRQHFLITDWCPLTIWFYKHSFIRFSSQPFTLKSLDTAIHVCNNSIQRNLKNAPNRHPNLPEENMWHSDEFKEYLCTIGKEQVWDSIIIPGMKKALIQTMKATQENAMYKKNSFDLFGADFMFGENFQPWLLEINLKPDIIKDTSVMEKLVPPMVEDIVRVVIDYKDDPNCDLGGFELIYKQVSASQGTETLILINVRII
;
A
#
# COMPACT_ATOMS: atom_id res chain seq x y z
N MET A 1 -5.97 -9.82 8.65
CA MET A 1 -5.71 -10.75 9.77
C MET A 1 -4.79 -11.89 9.36
N ALA A 2 -5.08 -12.61 8.26
CA ALA A 2 -4.25 -13.73 7.77
C ALA A 2 -2.79 -13.38 7.43
N LEU A 3 -2.53 -12.22 6.82
CA LEU A 3 -1.16 -11.83 6.41
C LEU A 3 -0.17 -11.58 7.57
N ARG A 4 -0.65 -11.47 8.82
CA ARG A 4 0.22 -11.28 10.01
C ARG A 4 0.65 -12.59 10.67
N GLN A 5 -0.17 -13.63 10.58
CA GLN A 5 0.19 -14.99 11.03
C GLN A 5 1.18 -15.68 10.06
N TRP A 6 1.69 -14.93 9.08
CA TRP A 6 2.36 -15.45 7.91
C TRP A 6 3.85 -15.78 8.09
N ARG A 7 4.50 -15.25 9.15
CA ARG A 7 5.93 -15.57 9.44
C ARG A 7 6.19 -17.07 9.61
N SER A 8 5.18 -17.89 9.86
CA SER A 8 5.31 -19.35 10.02
C SER A 8 5.00 -20.18 8.77
N PHE A 9 4.51 -19.59 7.65
CA PHE A 9 3.95 -20.39 6.54
C PHE A 9 4.56 -20.14 5.14
N CYS A 10 5.25 -19.01 4.88
CA CYS A 10 5.98 -18.80 3.62
C CYS A 10 7.23 -17.92 3.80
N ASP A 11 8.26 -18.11 2.96
CA ASP A 11 9.49 -17.30 2.89
C ASP A 11 9.30 -15.85 2.37
N VAL A 12 8.06 -15.37 2.28
CA VAL A 12 7.77 -14.05 1.67
C VAL A 12 7.37 -13.05 2.75
N ASN A 13 8.11 -11.95 2.83
CA ASN A 13 7.81 -10.86 3.75
C ASN A 13 6.59 -10.04 3.26
N PRO A 14 5.44 -10.03 3.98
CA PRO A 14 4.26 -9.22 3.62
C PRO A 14 4.56 -7.74 3.51
N GLY A 15 5.55 -7.24 4.26
CA GLY A 15 5.95 -5.85 4.24
C GLY A 15 6.41 -5.35 2.87
N THR A 16 6.65 -6.25 1.90
CA THR A 16 7.04 -5.92 0.52
C THR A 16 5.88 -5.56 -0.41
N PHE A 17 4.63 -5.87 -0.06
CA PHE A 17 3.48 -5.57 -0.91
C PHE A 17 2.18 -5.24 -0.13
N PHE A 18 2.20 -5.28 1.20
CA PHE A 18 1.06 -4.91 2.03
C PHE A 18 1.49 -3.86 3.07
N PRO A 19 0.94 -2.63 3.04
CA PRO A 19 1.25 -1.61 4.04
C PRO A 19 0.95 -2.13 5.45
N ARG A 20 1.93 -1.99 6.34
CA ARG A 20 1.83 -2.54 7.71
C ARG A 20 0.60 -2.00 8.42
N CYS A 21 -0.02 -2.85 9.23
CA CYS A 21 -1.23 -2.49 9.98
C CYS A 21 -1.18 -3.06 11.39
N TYR A 22 -2.07 -2.55 12.24
CA TYR A 22 -2.21 -2.84 13.67
C TYR A 22 -3.70 -2.95 14.03
N MET A 23 -4.03 -3.80 15.00
CA MET A 23 -5.36 -3.87 15.60
C MET A 23 -5.18 -3.67 17.09
N PHE A 24 -5.96 -2.81 17.72
CA PHE A 24 -5.80 -2.57 19.16
C PHE A 24 -6.60 -3.57 20.02
N SER A 25 -6.83 -4.78 19.49
CA SER A 25 -7.50 -5.87 20.22
C SER A 25 -6.65 -6.42 21.36
N GLU A 26 -5.33 -6.35 21.24
CA GLU A 26 -4.38 -6.83 22.25
C GLU A 26 -3.43 -5.71 22.67
N GLN A 27 -3.10 -5.65 23.97
CA GLN A 27 -2.21 -4.60 24.51
C GLN A 27 -0.83 -4.60 23.82
N ASN A 28 -0.33 -5.78 23.45
CA ASN A 28 0.95 -5.94 22.75
C ASN A 28 0.92 -5.30 21.35
N GLU A 29 -0.20 -5.36 20.64
CA GLU A 29 -0.32 -4.75 19.30
C GLU A 29 -0.33 -3.22 19.37
N LYS A 30 -0.90 -2.64 20.44
CA LYS A 30 -0.87 -1.19 20.65
C LYS A 30 0.56 -0.70 20.91
N GLN A 31 1.33 -1.43 21.73
CA GLN A 31 2.73 -1.08 21.97
C GLN A 31 3.55 -1.19 20.69
N ALA A 32 3.40 -2.29 19.94
CA ALA A 32 4.08 -2.46 18.65
C ALA A 32 3.74 -1.36 17.63
N PHE A 33 2.53 -0.82 17.65
CA PHE A 33 2.15 0.34 16.86
C PHE A 33 2.88 1.62 17.32
N ILE A 34 2.95 1.86 18.63
CA ILE A 34 3.65 3.03 19.20
C ILE A 34 5.14 2.98 18.81
N ASP A 35 5.77 1.81 18.91
CA ASP A 35 7.18 1.64 18.55
C ASP A 35 7.42 1.87 17.06
N ASP A 36 6.52 1.41 16.20
CA ASP A 36 6.57 1.68 14.76
C ASP A 36 6.31 3.16 14.43
N PHE A 37 5.35 3.80 15.12
CA PHE A 37 5.11 5.24 14.98
C PHE A 37 6.37 6.04 15.33
N ASN A 38 7.02 5.70 16.45
CA ASN A 38 8.27 6.30 16.90
C ASN A 38 9.40 6.11 15.87
N MET A 39 9.55 4.90 15.34
CA MET A 39 10.55 4.61 14.32
C MET A 39 10.29 5.29 12.98
N THR A 40 9.03 5.41 12.60
CA THR A 40 8.61 6.14 11.41
C THR A 40 8.92 7.63 11.56
N ALA A 41 8.69 8.20 12.75
CA ALA A 41 9.06 9.59 13.08
C ALA A 41 10.59 9.79 13.01
N ALA A 42 11.39 8.87 13.57
CA ALA A 42 12.85 8.91 13.48
C ALA A 42 13.35 8.88 12.03
N CYS A 43 12.82 7.97 11.20
CA CYS A 43 13.12 7.94 9.77
C CYS A 43 12.70 9.24 9.08
N GLY A 44 11.56 9.82 9.47
CA GLY A 44 11.08 11.13 9.01
C GLY A 44 12.11 12.23 9.24
N ILE A 45 12.69 12.32 10.44
CA ILE A 45 13.74 13.32 10.75
C ILE A 45 14.95 13.17 9.82
N LEU A 46 15.43 11.94 9.59
CA LEU A 46 16.56 11.72 8.67
C LEU A 46 16.22 12.18 7.25
N LYS A 47 15.00 11.90 6.75
CA LYS A 47 14.53 12.35 5.44
C LYS A 47 14.43 13.88 5.36
N TRP A 48 13.91 14.51 6.41
CA TRP A 48 13.82 15.97 6.50
C TRP A 48 15.19 16.64 6.41
N VAL A 49 16.23 16.06 7.03
CA VAL A 49 17.60 16.59 6.94
C VAL A 49 18.10 16.59 5.50
N LEU A 50 17.87 15.50 4.75
CA LEU A 50 18.26 15.41 3.33
C LEU A 50 17.49 16.41 2.46
N ARG A 51 16.17 16.50 2.65
CA ARG A 51 15.33 17.42 1.89
C ARG A 51 15.71 18.88 2.14
N SER A 52 15.88 19.25 3.41
CA SER A 52 16.08 20.66 3.80
C SER A 52 17.47 21.19 3.45
N ASN A 53 18.44 20.31 3.20
CA ASN A 53 19.83 20.67 2.87
C ASN A 53 20.22 20.29 1.42
N GLY A 54 19.24 20.17 0.52
CA GLY A 54 19.50 20.09 -0.93
C GLY A 54 20.04 18.76 -1.46
N LYS A 55 19.93 17.65 -0.71
CA LYS A 55 20.21 16.30 -1.22
C LYS A 55 18.93 15.48 -1.54
N SER A 56 17.79 16.14 -1.83
CA SER A 56 16.56 15.41 -2.20
C SER A 56 16.60 14.88 -3.63
N LEU A 57 16.16 13.63 -3.78
CA LEU A 57 15.55 13.11 -4.99
C LEU A 57 14.14 13.72 -5.09
N GLN A 58 13.97 14.68 -6.02
CA GLN A 58 12.73 15.35 -6.43
C GLN A 58 12.07 16.33 -5.43
N ASP A 59 11.54 17.41 -6.00
CA ASP A 59 11.44 18.77 -5.47
C ASP A 59 10.18 19.09 -4.64
N ASP A 60 10.30 20.09 -3.76
CA ASP A 60 9.60 21.39 -3.91
C ASP A 60 10.11 22.36 -2.81
N VAL A 61 10.88 23.37 -3.24
CA VAL A 61 11.42 24.43 -2.38
C VAL A 61 10.42 25.57 -2.28
N ILE A 62 9.83 25.78 -1.10
CA ILE A 62 9.15 27.04 -0.77
C ILE A 62 9.94 27.74 0.33
N SER A 63 10.69 28.77 -0.05
CA SER A 63 11.30 29.74 0.86
C SER A 63 10.24 30.75 1.31
N SER A 64 9.90 30.76 2.60
CA SER A 64 9.27 31.91 3.24
C SER A 64 10.06 32.31 4.48
N GLN A 65 10.54 33.56 4.45
CA GLN A 65 11.26 34.24 5.52
C GLN A 65 10.26 34.69 6.60
N LYS A 66 9.83 33.76 7.45
CA LYS A 66 9.37 34.07 8.81
C LYS A 66 10.42 33.54 9.79
N GLU A 67 10.55 34.15 10.96
CA GLU A 67 11.34 33.59 12.06
C GLU A 67 10.82 32.17 12.35
N LYS A 68 11.49 31.17 11.78
CA LYS A 68 11.10 29.78 11.95
C LYS A 68 11.48 29.38 13.36
N LYS A 69 10.52 28.90 14.15
CA LYS A 69 10.80 28.21 15.41
C LYS A 69 11.92 27.19 15.18
N THR A 70 12.85 27.08 16.10
CA THR A 70 13.99 26.18 15.96
C THR A 70 13.93 25.03 16.96
N VAL A 71 14.27 23.83 16.51
CA VAL A 71 14.47 22.64 17.34
C VAL A 71 15.97 22.37 17.50
N PRO A 72 16.47 21.92 18.67
CA PRO A 72 17.87 21.53 18.87
C PRO A 72 18.32 20.41 17.92
N GLU A 73 19.62 20.37 17.57
CA GLU A 73 20.20 19.31 16.71
C GLU A 73 20.15 17.91 17.34
N ASP A 74 19.94 17.84 18.66
CA ASP A 74 19.79 16.62 19.45
C ASP A 74 18.71 15.66 18.91
N ILE A 75 17.63 16.18 18.30
CA ILE A 75 16.62 15.32 17.64
C ILE A 75 17.24 14.49 16.50
N ILE A 76 18.21 15.03 15.76
CA ILE A 76 18.88 14.29 14.67
C ILE A 76 19.75 13.18 15.27
N VAL A 77 20.46 13.47 16.36
CA VAL A 77 21.29 12.48 17.05
C VAL A 77 20.43 11.33 17.58
N LYS A 78 19.31 11.64 18.24
CA LYS A 78 18.34 10.63 18.71
C LYS A 78 17.77 9.80 17.57
N ALA A 79 17.40 10.44 16.45
CA ALA A 79 16.90 9.73 15.27
C ALA A 79 17.96 8.79 14.66
N LEU A 80 19.22 9.23 14.56
CA LEU A 80 20.33 8.40 14.09
C LEU A 80 20.54 7.19 15.00
N VAL A 81 20.52 7.38 16.33
CA VAL A 81 20.66 6.28 17.29
C VAL A 81 19.50 5.29 17.17
N ALA A 82 18.26 5.76 17.13
CA ALA A 82 17.08 4.90 16.98
C ALA A 82 17.19 4.04 15.70
N CYS A 83 17.50 4.67 14.58
CA CYS A 83 17.62 4.02 13.29
C CYS A 83 18.81 3.05 13.20
N GLN A 84 19.94 3.37 13.85
CA GLN A 84 21.10 2.47 13.92
C GLN A 84 20.80 1.23 14.75
N LEU A 85 20.16 1.41 15.91
CA LEU A 85 19.72 0.29 16.75
C LEU A 85 18.73 -0.58 15.96
N TYR A 86 17.69 0.02 15.37
CA TYR A 86 16.73 -0.73 14.55
C TYR A 86 17.41 -1.56 13.44
N LEU A 87 18.40 -0.99 12.76
CA LEU A 87 19.17 -1.72 11.74
C LEU A 87 19.96 -2.89 12.34
N TYR A 88 20.58 -2.70 13.50
CA TYR A 88 21.29 -3.74 14.23
C TYR A 88 20.35 -4.91 14.57
N TYR A 89 19.20 -4.65 15.17
CA TYR A 89 18.25 -5.72 15.55
C TYR A 89 17.47 -6.31 14.38
N SER A 90 17.30 -5.57 13.28
CA SER A 90 16.77 -6.16 12.04
C SER A 90 17.74 -7.16 11.41
N THR A 91 18.99 -7.21 11.88
CA THR A 91 20.05 -8.10 11.37
C THR A 91 20.57 -9.08 12.43
N HIS A 92 20.12 -8.99 13.68
CA HIS A 92 20.57 -9.80 14.83
C HIS A 92 19.37 -10.13 15.74
N GLU A 93 19.22 -11.37 16.19
CA GLU A 93 18.10 -11.83 17.05
C GLU A 93 18.24 -11.40 18.53
N ASP A 94 18.29 -10.09 18.79
CA ASP A 94 18.43 -9.53 20.16
C ASP A 94 17.23 -8.63 20.57
N GLU A 95 17.07 -8.31 21.86
CA GLU A 95 16.00 -7.44 22.39
C GLU A 95 16.25 -5.93 22.13
N TYR A 96 15.47 -5.33 21.22
CA TYR A 96 15.54 -3.93 20.77
C TYR A 96 15.03 -2.89 21.79
N ASP A 97 13.91 -3.19 22.45
CA ASP A 97 13.10 -2.17 23.14
C ASP A 97 13.75 -1.67 24.44
N LEU A 98 14.52 -2.53 25.12
CA LEU A 98 15.13 -2.18 26.41
C LEU A 98 16.26 -1.16 26.30
N ILE A 99 16.99 -1.13 25.18
CA ILE A 99 18.12 -0.20 24.97
C ILE A 99 17.60 1.15 24.48
N CYS A 100 16.70 1.16 23.49
CA CYS A 100 16.11 2.38 22.95
C CYS A 100 15.38 3.19 24.03
N SER A 101 14.56 2.54 24.87
CA SER A 101 13.81 3.20 25.94
C SER A 101 14.69 3.84 27.01
N ARG A 102 15.94 3.37 27.19
CA ARG A 102 16.91 3.97 28.13
C ARG A 102 17.62 5.20 27.54
N ILE A 103 17.77 5.26 26.22
CA ILE A 103 18.56 6.30 25.55
C ILE A 103 17.68 7.42 25.02
N ILE A 104 16.45 7.10 24.60
CA ILE A 104 15.57 8.03 23.89
C ILE A 104 14.33 8.29 24.73
N ASN A 105 14.16 9.55 25.16
CA ASN A 105 12.88 10.03 25.64
C ASN A 105 11.94 10.27 24.44
N TRP A 106 11.10 9.27 24.14
CA TRP A 106 10.19 9.29 23.01
C TRP A 106 9.11 10.36 23.10
N GLU A 107 8.64 10.72 24.30
CA GLU A 107 7.63 11.77 24.46
C GLU A 107 8.18 13.12 23.96
N GLN A 108 9.36 13.52 24.44
CA GLN A 108 10.02 14.74 23.98
C GLN A 108 10.39 14.65 22.49
N PHE A 109 10.87 13.49 22.03
CA PHE A 109 11.22 13.29 20.63
C PHE A 109 10.02 13.51 19.69
N ILE A 110 8.85 12.97 20.05
CA ILE A 110 7.63 13.09 19.26
C ILE A 110 7.10 14.53 19.27
N ASP A 111 7.18 15.24 20.39
CA ASP A 111 6.81 16.65 20.46
C ASP A 111 7.68 17.52 19.53
N ASP A 112 9.01 17.31 19.56
CA ASP A 112 9.94 18.00 18.66
C ASP A 112 9.73 17.60 17.19
N TYR A 113 9.44 16.32 16.92
CA TYR A 113 9.05 15.84 15.59
C TYR A 113 7.82 16.59 15.07
N TYR A 114 6.78 16.79 15.89
CA TYR A 114 5.60 17.56 15.48
C TYR A 114 5.93 19.02 15.16
N GLN A 115 6.81 19.66 15.95
CA GLN A 115 7.26 21.02 15.65
C GLN A 115 7.91 21.09 14.26
N VAL A 116 8.77 20.14 13.91
CA VAL A 116 9.47 20.11 12.62
C VAL A 116 8.52 19.77 11.48
N MET A 117 7.77 18.67 11.60
CA MET A 117 7.01 18.10 10.48
C MET A 117 5.65 18.76 10.25
N HIS A 118 5.00 19.26 11.28
CA HIS A 118 3.63 19.77 11.18
C HIS A 118 3.57 21.28 11.41
N HIS A 119 4.45 21.84 12.23
CA HIS A 119 4.48 23.28 12.52
C HIS A 119 5.59 24.06 11.79
N GLY A 120 6.40 23.39 10.96
CA GLY A 120 7.40 24.03 10.10
C GLY A 120 8.63 24.57 10.82
N ALA A 121 8.93 24.06 12.01
CA ALA A 121 10.16 24.38 12.72
C ALA A 121 11.40 23.86 11.97
N HIS A 122 12.54 24.54 12.17
CA HIS A 122 13.82 24.17 11.57
C HIS A 122 14.75 23.52 12.60
N ILE A 123 15.44 22.45 12.24
CA ILE A 123 16.45 21.83 13.11
C ILE A 123 17.79 22.54 12.93
N ARG A 124 18.36 23.03 14.03
CA ARG A 124 19.66 23.73 14.03
C ARG A 124 20.78 22.82 13.52
N ASN A 125 21.75 23.40 12.81
CA ASN A 125 22.98 22.73 12.32
C ASN A 125 22.75 21.42 11.54
N SER A 126 21.58 21.28 10.90
CA SER A 126 21.20 20.03 10.22
C SER A 126 22.12 19.67 9.06
N ASP A 127 22.78 20.65 8.47
CA ASP A 127 23.79 20.52 7.40
C ASP A 127 24.93 19.56 7.77
N LYS A 128 25.35 19.54 9.05
CA LYS A 128 26.43 18.67 9.55
C LYS A 128 26.11 17.18 9.47
N TYR A 129 24.83 16.82 9.40
CA TYR A 129 24.36 15.44 9.53
C TYR A 129 23.92 14.80 8.21
N VAL A 130 24.00 15.55 7.10
CA VAL A 130 23.47 15.13 5.79
C VAL A 130 24.05 13.78 5.35
N ASP A 131 25.37 13.60 5.43
CA ASP A 131 26.01 12.35 4.97
C ASP A 131 25.66 11.16 5.86
N TYR A 132 25.60 11.36 7.18
CA TYR A 132 25.20 10.33 8.13
C TYR A 132 23.75 9.87 7.89
N CYS A 133 22.83 10.83 7.72
CA CYS A 133 21.42 10.55 7.43
C CYS A 133 21.28 9.79 6.10
N HIS A 134 21.99 10.23 5.05
CA HIS A 134 21.95 9.60 3.74
C HIS A 134 22.43 8.15 3.80
N GLN A 135 23.61 7.91 4.37
CA GLN A 135 24.18 6.56 4.48
C GLN A 135 23.27 5.63 5.28
N LEU A 136 22.68 6.11 6.37
CA LEU A 136 21.80 5.29 7.20
C LEU A 136 20.48 4.97 6.49
N LEU A 137 19.85 5.95 5.82
CA LEU A 137 18.64 5.71 5.01
C LEU A 137 18.89 4.71 3.88
N CYS A 138 20.05 4.76 3.21
CA CYS A 138 20.43 3.75 2.21
C CYS A 138 20.51 2.34 2.79
N LYS A 139 21.01 2.19 4.03
CA LYS A 139 21.04 0.89 4.72
C LYS A 139 19.64 0.44 5.14
N LEU A 140 18.84 1.35 5.71
CA LEU A 140 17.47 1.08 6.14
C LEU A 140 16.57 0.62 4.98
N ARG A 141 16.73 1.18 3.77
CA ARG A 141 15.97 0.76 2.58
C ARG A 141 16.10 -0.74 2.28
N ARG A 142 17.20 -1.38 2.69
CA ARG A 142 17.43 -2.82 2.48
C ARG A 142 16.62 -3.71 3.41
N VAL A 143 16.27 -3.21 4.60
CA VAL A 143 15.55 -3.97 5.65
C VAL A 143 14.11 -3.52 5.83
N ASN A 144 13.77 -2.29 5.40
CA ASN A 144 12.43 -1.74 5.44
C ASN A 144 11.93 -1.43 4.01
N PRO A 145 11.16 -2.35 3.38
CA PRO A 145 10.61 -2.15 2.04
C PRO A 145 9.61 -0.98 1.94
N GLN A 146 9.03 -0.54 3.07
CA GLN A 146 8.03 0.53 3.09
C GLN A 146 8.64 1.92 3.29
N LEU A 147 9.97 2.00 3.49
CA LEU A 147 10.65 3.25 3.81
C LEU A 147 10.31 4.38 2.83
N ASP A 148 10.23 4.09 1.53
CA ASP A 148 9.96 5.13 0.53
C ASP A 148 8.48 5.56 0.52
N ILE A 149 7.52 4.64 0.69
CA ILE A 149 6.08 4.96 0.71
C ILE A 149 5.62 5.65 2.01
N ASP A 150 6.38 5.49 3.10
CA ASP A 150 6.04 6.03 4.41
C ASP A 150 6.00 7.55 4.47
N GLY A 151 6.69 8.23 3.55
CA GLY A 151 6.83 9.69 3.58
C GLY A 151 7.49 10.19 4.85
N GLU A 152 7.00 11.33 5.35
CA GLU A 152 7.60 12.05 6.50
C GLU A 152 6.57 12.50 7.52
N LYS A 153 5.27 12.54 7.16
CA LYS A 153 4.18 13.11 7.97
C LYS A 153 3.56 12.09 8.92
N ASN A 154 4.05 10.85 8.90
CA ASN A 154 3.63 9.75 9.76
C ASN A 154 2.11 9.58 9.80
N ILE A 155 1.50 9.61 8.62
CA ILE A 155 0.05 9.48 8.46
C ILE A 155 -0.32 8.00 8.52
N TRP A 156 -1.40 7.73 9.24
CA TRP A 156 -2.05 6.45 9.40
C TRP A 156 -3.50 6.54 8.97
N ILE A 157 -4.00 5.49 8.32
CA ILE A 157 -5.38 5.36 7.90
C ILE A 157 -6.11 4.41 8.86
N LEU A 158 -7.13 4.93 9.53
CA LEU A 158 -8.00 4.17 10.42
C LEU A 158 -9.20 3.68 9.63
N LYS A 159 -9.41 2.36 9.64
CA LYS A 159 -10.52 1.68 8.97
C LYS A 159 -11.40 0.95 9.99
N PRO A 160 -12.73 1.17 10.03
CA PRO A 160 -13.59 0.42 10.92
C PRO A 160 -13.69 -1.05 10.48
N ARG A 161 -13.66 -1.98 11.44
CA ARG A 161 -13.57 -3.44 11.20
C ARG A 161 -14.73 -4.02 10.39
N ASN A 162 -15.95 -3.52 10.60
CA ASN A 162 -17.17 -4.02 9.95
C ASN A 162 -17.74 -3.03 8.93
N SER A 163 -16.91 -2.10 8.42
CA SER A 163 -17.31 -1.14 7.40
C SER A 163 -16.75 -1.53 6.04
N SER A 164 -17.47 -1.13 4.99
CA SER A 164 -17.05 -1.25 3.60
C SER A 164 -17.38 0.05 2.86
N ARG A 165 -16.94 0.17 1.61
CA ARG A 165 -17.23 1.32 0.74
C ARG A 165 -16.61 2.64 1.22
N GLY A 166 -15.50 2.56 1.96
CA GLY A 166 -14.75 3.71 2.47
C GLY A 166 -15.41 4.49 3.62
N ARG A 167 -16.56 4.06 4.14
CA ARG A 167 -17.30 4.81 5.16
C ARG A 167 -16.60 4.75 6.51
N GLY A 168 -16.47 5.93 7.14
CA GLY A 168 -15.82 6.08 8.45
C GLY A 168 -14.30 6.00 8.38
N ILE A 169 -13.68 6.01 7.20
CA ILE A 169 -12.22 6.02 7.08
C ILE A 169 -11.70 7.40 7.45
N HIS A 170 -10.64 7.41 8.27
CA HIS A 170 -9.99 8.63 8.74
C HIS A 170 -8.48 8.54 8.54
N CYS A 171 -7.89 9.56 7.92
CA CYS A 171 -6.44 9.76 7.96
C CYS A 171 -6.09 10.61 9.17
N ARG A 172 -5.09 10.19 9.96
CA ARG A 172 -4.59 10.86 11.16
C ARG A 172 -3.09 10.77 11.24
N ASN A 173 -2.47 11.73 11.92
CA ASN A 173 -1.02 11.78 12.13
C ASN A 173 -0.66 12.12 13.59
N ASP A 174 -1.64 12.22 14.49
CA ASP A 174 -1.40 12.42 15.92
C ASP A 174 -1.45 11.09 16.66
N LEU A 175 -0.34 10.72 17.30
CA LEU A 175 -0.18 9.48 18.05
C LEU A 175 -1.19 9.32 19.19
N LYS A 176 -1.48 10.40 19.94
CA LYS A 176 -2.40 10.35 21.09
C LYS A 176 -3.83 10.16 20.59
N GLU A 177 -4.21 10.85 19.53
CA GLU A 177 -5.50 10.70 18.85
C GLU A 177 -5.65 9.28 18.31
N ILE A 178 -4.68 8.76 17.56
CA ILE A 178 -4.73 7.40 17.02
C ILE A 178 -4.86 6.37 18.15
N CYS A 179 -4.06 6.49 19.21
CA CYS A 179 -4.11 5.60 20.37
C CYS A 179 -5.40 5.69 21.20
N SER A 180 -6.24 6.71 20.97
CA SER A 180 -7.56 6.82 21.61
C SER A 180 -8.63 5.97 20.94
N PHE A 181 -8.40 5.51 19.70
CA PHE A 181 -9.30 4.58 19.03
C PHE A 181 -9.26 3.20 19.68
N GLY A 182 -10.41 2.54 19.73
CA GLY A 182 -10.56 1.20 20.31
C GLY A 182 -10.24 0.05 19.35
N ASN A 183 -10.53 -1.16 19.80
CA ASN A 183 -10.37 -2.44 19.09
C ASN A 183 -11.23 -2.61 17.81
N GLU A 184 -12.19 -1.71 17.58
CA GLU A 184 -13.07 -1.71 16.40
C GLU A 184 -12.38 -1.17 15.12
N TRP A 185 -11.10 -0.78 15.22
CA TRP A 185 -10.36 -0.13 14.15
C TRP A 185 -9.11 -0.89 13.76
N VAL A 186 -8.85 -0.92 12.46
CA VAL A 186 -7.56 -1.28 11.88
C VAL A 186 -6.79 0.00 11.61
N VAL A 187 -5.59 0.11 12.18
CA VAL A 187 -4.67 1.23 11.96
C VAL A 187 -3.63 0.77 10.95
N GLN A 188 -3.66 1.30 9.73
CA GLN A 188 -2.75 0.92 8.65
C GLN A 188 -1.87 2.10 8.26
N LYS A 189 -0.58 1.86 7.96
CA LYS A 189 0.30 2.94 7.51
C LYS A 189 -0.22 3.50 6.19
N TYR A 190 -0.38 4.82 6.12
CA TYR A 190 -0.78 5.48 4.90
C TYR A 190 0.40 5.59 3.92
N ILE A 191 0.14 5.30 2.65
CA ILE A 191 1.07 5.53 1.53
C ILE A 191 1.08 7.04 1.23
N GLU A 192 2.07 7.74 1.75
CA GLU A 192 2.23 9.19 1.62
C GLU A 192 2.80 9.61 0.27
N ARG A 193 3.54 8.71 -0.37
CA ARG A 193 4.17 8.91 -1.69
C ARG A 193 3.62 7.92 -2.73
N PRO A 194 2.32 8.03 -3.06
CA PRO A 194 1.74 7.19 -4.11
C PRO A 194 2.16 7.68 -5.49
N LEU A 195 2.07 6.79 -6.48
CA LEU A 195 1.98 7.21 -7.88
C LEU A 195 0.76 8.12 -8.04
N LEU A 196 0.96 9.28 -8.64
CA LEU A 196 -0.10 10.22 -8.98
C LEU A 196 -0.28 10.25 -10.49
N VAL A 197 -1.54 10.30 -10.92
CA VAL A 197 -1.91 10.52 -12.32
C VAL A 197 -2.40 11.94 -12.43
N TYR A 198 -1.67 12.77 -13.17
CA TYR A 198 -1.91 14.21 -13.28
C TYR A 198 -2.08 14.93 -11.92
N GLY A 199 -1.29 14.54 -10.93
CA GLY A 199 -1.35 15.11 -9.58
C GLY A 199 -2.55 14.64 -8.74
N THR A 200 -3.33 13.66 -9.20
CA THR A 200 -4.47 13.09 -8.49
C THR A 200 -4.19 11.67 -8.02
N LYS A 201 -4.66 11.34 -6.81
CA LYS A 201 -4.53 10.01 -6.21
C LYS A 201 -5.39 9.00 -6.97
N ILE A 202 -4.84 7.80 -7.17
CA ILE A 202 -5.54 6.66 -7.75
C ILE A 202 -5.48 5.42 -6.86
N ASP A 203 -6.45 4.53 -7.04
CA ASP A 203 -6.32 3.11 -6.73
C ASP A 203 -6.83 2.27 -7.91
N LEU A 204 -6.47 0.98 -7.94
CA LEU A 204 -6.88 0.04 -8.98
C LEU A 204 -7.66 -1.11 -8.36
N ARG A 205 -8.83 -1.41 -8.94
CA ARG A 205 -9.62 -2.60 -8.62
C ARG A 205 -9.28 -3.72 -9.59
N GLN A 206 -8.71 -4.79 -9.06
CA GLN A 206 -8.36 -6.01 -9.77
C GLN A 206 -9.34 -7.13 -9.42
N HIS A 207 -9.95 -7.74 -10.43
CA HIS A 207 -10.80 -8.92 -10.24
C HIS A 207 -9.99 -10.21 -10.34
N PHE A 208 -10.30 -11.16 -9.47
CA PHE A 208 -9.76 -12.52 -9.55
C PHE A 208 -10.79 -13.52 -9.02
N LEU A 209 -10.71 -14.75 -9.50
CA LEU A 209 -11.67 -15.81 -9.21
C LEU A 209 -10.93 -16.96 -8.52
N ILE A 210 -11.55 -17.51 -7.47
CA ILE A 210 -11.13 -18.78 -6.88
C ILE A 210 -12.18 -19.82 -7.21
N THR A 211 -11.76 -20.87 -7.92
CA THR A 211 -12.65 -21.99 -8.29
C THR A 211 -12.49 -23.19 -7.38
N ASP A 212 -11.38 -23.28 -6.66
CA ASP A 212 -11.12 -24.33 -5.69
C ASP A 212 -10.11 -23.84 -4.63
N TRP A 213 -10.30 -24.28 -3.40
CA TRP A 213 -9.41 -24.01 -2.26
C TRP A 213 -8.56 -25.23 -1.91
N CYS A 214 -8.85 -26.41 -2.46
CA CYS A 214 -8.04 -27.62 -2.29
C CYS A 214 -8.18 -28.56 -3.52
N PRO A 215 -7.30 -28.45 -4.53
CA PRO A 215 -6.13 -27.57 -4.57
C PRO A 215 -6.48 -26.10 -4.80
N LEU A 216 -5.76 -25.18 -4.15
CA LEU A 216 -5.96 -23.74 -4.36
C LEU A 216 -5.74 -23.39 -5.84
N THR A 217 -6.78 -22.87 -6.48
CA THR A 217 -6.82 -22.54 -7.91
C THR A 217 -7.27 -21.10 -8.09
N ILE A 218 -6.39 -20.25 -8.62
CA ILE A 218 -6.57 -18.79 -8.70
C ILE A 218 -6.50 -18.34 -10.17
N TRP A 219 -7.53 -17.62 -10.60
CA TRP A 219 -7.64 -17.02 -11.92
C TRP A 219 -7.60 -15.50 -11.82
N PHE A 220 -6.78 -14.87 -12.64
CA PHE A 220 -6.63 -13.42 -12.71
C PHE A 220 -7.39 -12.89 -13.92
N TYR A 221 -8.18 -11.84 -13.74
CA TYR A 221 -8.84 -11.19 -14.87
C TYR A 221 -7.91 -10.14 -15.49
N LYS A 222 -7.62 -10.23 -16.80
CA LYS A 222 -6.64 -9.39 -17.51
C LYS A 222 -7.00 -7.90 -17.52
N HIS A 223 -8.28 -7.59 -17.35
CA HIS A 223 -8.80 -6.22 -17.33
C HIS A 223 -9.08 -5.76 -15.90
N SER A 224 -8.82 -4.48 -15.63
CA SER A 224 -9.05 -3.85 -14.34
C SER A 224 -9.56 -2.43 -14.55
N PHE A 225 -9.92 -1.74 -13.47
CA PHE A 225 -10.28 -0.33 -13.55
C PHE A 225 -9.61 0.49 -12.45
N ILE A 226 -9.31 1.74 -12.77
CA ILE A 226 -8.65 2.71 -11.91
C ILE A 226 -9.71 3.68 -11.41
N ARG A 227 -9.69 4.00 -10.12
CA ARG A 227 -10.56 5.03 -9.53
C ARG A 227 -9.74 6.22 -9.09
N PHE A 228 -10.27 7.41 -9.36
CA PHE A 228 -9.63 8.68 -9.02
C PHE A 228 -10.27 9.32 -7.79
N SER A 229 -9.47 10.03 -7.01
CA SER A 229 -10.00 11.05 -6.11
C SER A 229 -10.58 12.23 -6.89
N SER A 230 -11.65 12.85 -6.35
CA SER A 230 -12.25 14.07 -6.92
C SER A 230 -11.38 15.32 -6.75
N GLN A 231 -10.32 15.27 -5.94
CA GLN A 231 -9.47 16.41 -5.58
C GLN A 231 -7.99 16.15 -5.95
N PRO A 232 -7.19 17.21 -6.23
CA PRO A 232 -5.74 17.10 -6.35
C PRO A 232 -5.11 16.57 -5.05
N PHE A 233 -4.08 15.76 -5.16
CA PHE A 233 -3.41 15.17 -4.01
C PHE A 233 -2.59 16.21 -3.23
N THR A 234 -2.71 16.19 -1.91
CA THR A 234 -1.89 16.98 -1.00
C THR A 234 -1.91 16.34 0.38
N LEU A 235 -0.81 16.44 1.12
CA LEU A 235 -0.75 16.01 2.53
C LEU A 235 -1.02 17.16 3.51
N LYS A 236 -1.34 18.36 3.01
CA LYS A 236 -1.65 19.55 3.85
C LYS A 236 -3.05 19.47 4.49
N SER A 237 -3.95 18.72 3.88
CA SER A 237 -5.29 18.42 4.38
C SER A 237 -5.43 16.91 4.40
N LEU A 238 -6.07 16.35 5.44
CA LEU A 238 -6.33 14.92 5.57
C LEU A 238 -7.79 14.56 5.23
N ASP A 239 -8.44 15.38 4.39
CA ASP A 239 -9.82 15.18 3.96
C ASP A 239 -9.97 13.88 3.13
N THR A 240 -11.01 13.11 3.48
CA THR A 240 -11.42 11.88 2.79
C THR A 240 -11.59 12.10 1.29
N ALA A 241 -12.06 13.29 0.86
CA ALA A 241 -12.23 13.62 -0.56
C ALA A 241 -10.93 13.47 -1.37
N ILE A 242 -9.77 13.77 -0.75
CA ILE A 242 -8.43 13.70 -1.36
C ILE A 242 -7.84 12.29 -1.28
N HIS A 243 -8.09 11.59 -0.16
CA HIS A 243 -7.30 10.41 0.21
C HIS A 243 -8.00 9.07 0.01
N VAL A 244 -9.30 9.04 -0.30
CA VAL A 244 -10.07 7.80 -0.49
C VAL A 244 -10.71 7.77 -1.88
N CYS A 245 -10.37 6.80 -2.73
CA CYS A 245 -10.82 6.78 -4.14
C CYS A 245 -12.10 5.95 -4.36
N ASN A 246 -12.73 5.40 -3.32
CA ASN A 246 -13.94 4.59 -3.49
C ASN A 246 -15.06 5.36 -4.19
N ASN A 247 -15.61 4.78 -5.27
CA ASN A 247 -16.67 5.40 -6.07
C ASN A 247 -17.91 5.77 -5.24
N SER A 248 -18.24 4.97 -4.23
CA SER A 248 -19.34 5.22 -3.28
C SER A 248 -19.26 6.57 -2.55
N ILE A 249 -18.04 7.10 -2.38
CA ILE A 249 -17.81 8.43 -1.81
C ILE A 249 -17.68 9.44 -2.93
N GLN A 250 -16.79 9.17 -3.90
CA GLN A 250 -16.38 10.13 -4.91
C GLN A 250 -17.50 10.56 -5.86
N ARG A 251 -18.45 9.68 -6.19
CA ARG A 251 -19.60 10.03 -7.05
C ARG A 251 -20.52 11.11 -6.48
N ASN A 252 -20.51 11.29 -5.15
CA ASN A 252 -21.31 12.31 -4.48
C ASN A 252 -20.55 13.63 -4.29
N LEU A 253 -19.28 13.68 -4.72
CA LEU A 253 -18.41 14.84 -4.60
C LEU A 253 -18.24 15.51 -5.96
N LYS A 254 -18.08 16.84 -5.95
CA LYS A 254 -17.76 17.58 -7.17
C LYS A 254 -16.26 17.51 -7.42
N ASN A 255 -15.90 17.25 -8.68
CA ASN A 255 -14.52 17.34 -9.13
C ASN A 255 -13.99 18.77 -8.94
N ALA A 256 -12.78 18.89 -8.39
CA ALA A 256 -12.18 20.19 -8.17
C ALA A 256 -11.98 20.92 -9.51
N PRO A 257 -12.27 22.22 -9.60
CA PRO A 257 -12.16 22.98 -10.85
C PRO A 257 -10.71 23.13 -11.34
N ASN A 258 -9.73 22.96 -10.44
CA ASN A 258 -8.30 23.02 -10.74
C ASN A 258 -7.68 21.64 -11.02
N ARG A 259 -8.50 20.60 -11.24
CA ARG A 259 -8.00 19.30 -11.69
C ARG A 259 -7.49 19.37 -13.12
N HIS A 260 -6.58 18.46 -13.44
CA HIS A 260 -6.04 18.35 -14.78
C HIS A 260 -7.14 17.97 -15.79
N PRO A 261 -7.21 18.61 -16.97
CA PRO A 261 -8.31 18.44 -17.93
C PRO A 261 -8.40 17.03 -18.54
N ASN A 262 -7.29 16.27 -18.57
CA ASN A 262 -7.29 14.90 -19.10
C ASN A 262 -7.85 13.85 -18.11
N LEU A 263 -8.27 14.25 -16.91
CA LEU A 263 -8.88 13.32 -15.96
C LEU A 263 -10.36 13.07 -16.33
N PRO A 264 -10.86 11.83 -16.16
CA PRO A 264 -12.23 11.49 -16.52
C PRO A 264 -13.24 12.15 -15.56
N GLU A 265 -14.37 12.62 -16.08
CA GLU A 265 -15.44 13.22 -15.26
C GLU A 265 -16.03 12.21 -14.26
N GLU A 266 -16.22 10.96 -14.69
CA GLU A 266 -16.72 9.86 -13.87
C GLU A 266 -15.68 9.33 -12.86
N ASN A 267 -14.50 9.93 -12.78
CA ASN A 267 -13.40 9.52 -11.88
C ASN A 267 -12.99 8.05 -12.04
N MET A 268 -13.11 7.51 -13.25
CA MET A 268 -12.78 6.12 -13.55
C MET A 268 -12.12 5.97 -14.91
N TRP A 269 -11.11 5.11 -14.97
CA TRP A 269 -10.49 4.63 -16.22
C TRP A 269 -10.56 3.12 -16.27
N HIS A 270 -10.70 2.57 -17.47
CA HIS A 270 -10.35 1.19 -17.70
C HIS A 270 -8.81 1.03 -17.73
N SER A 271 -8.30 -0.19 -17.55
CA SER A 271 -6.85 -0.45 -17.47
C SER A 271 -6.08 0.00 -18.71
N ASP A 272 -6.76 0.10 -19.85
CA ASP A 272 -6.12 0.46 -21.12
C ASP A 272 -5.80 1.96 -21.19
N GLU A 273 -6.68 2.84 -20.69
CA GLU A 273 -6.39 4.28 -20.54
C GLU A 273 -5.23 4.51 -19.57
N PHE A 274 -5.09 3.68 -18.53
CA PHE A 274 -3.94 3.77 -17.64
C PHE A 274 -2.64 3.29 -18.31
N LYS A 275 -2.66 2.23 -19.12
CA LYS A 275 -1.50 1.84 -19.95
C LYS A 275 -1.12 2.93 -20.94
N GLU A 276 -2.10 3.57 -21.57
CA GLU A 276 -1.88 4.70 -22.46
C GLU A 276 -1.22 5.87 -21.72
N TYR A 277 -1.71 6.21 -20.51
CA TYR A 277 -1.06 7.18 -19.65
C TYR A 277 0.40 6.81 -19.35
N LEU A 278 0.69 5.55 -19.02
CA LEU A 278 2.06 5.08 -18.80
C LEU A 278 2.94 5.28 -20.04
N CYS A 279 2.41 5.09 -21.25
CA CYS A 279 3.11 5.42 -22.50
C CYS A 279 3.42 6.92 -22.60
N THR A 280 2.45 7.78 -22.24
CA THR A 280 2.65 9.25 -22.31
C THR A 280 3.78 9.76 -21.41
N ILE A 281 4.10 9.03 -20.33
CA ILE A 281 5.19 9.36 -19.41
C ILE A 281 6.46 8.52 -19.64
N GLY A 282 6.53 7.72 -20.72
CA GLY A 282 7.68 6.87 -21.06
C GLY A 282 7.93 5.73 -20.06
N LYS A 283 6.84 5.16 -19.52
CA LYS A 283 6.81 4.09 -18.52
C LYS A 283 5.93 2.91 -18.96
N GLU A 284 5.68 2.74 -20.24
CA GLU A 284 4.85 1.69 -20.81
C GLU A 284 5.22 0.28 -20.31
N GLN A 285 6.52 0.00 -20.18
CA GLN A 285 7.06 -1.28 -19.76
C GLN A 285 6.67 -1.67 -18.33
N VAL A 286 6.40 -0.69 -17.45
CA VAL A 286 6.16 -0.97 -16.02
C VAL A 286 4.85 -1.73 -15.79
N TRP A 287 3.90 -1.63 -16.73
CA TRP A 287 2.64 -2.37 -16.65
C TRP A 287 2.90 -3.88 -16.62
N ASP A 288 3.64 -4.38 -17.62
CA ASP A 288 3.92 -5.80 -17.79
C ASP A 288 5.10 -6.28 -16.96
N SER A 289 6.08 -5.41 -16.66
CA SER A 289 7.30 -5.81 -15.94
C SER A 289 7.22 -5.64 -14.41
N ILE A 290 6.32 -4.80 -13.89
CA ILE A 290 6.23 -4.48 -12.45
C ILE A 290 4.80 -4.67 -11.92
N ILE A 291 3.83 -3.96 -12.50
CA ILE A 291 2.48 -3.84 -11.95
C ILE A 291 1.76 -5.19 -11.98
N ILE A 292 1.62 -5.81 -13.16
CA ILE A 292 0.91 -7.09 -13.31
C ILE A 292 1.60 -8.22 -12.53
N PRO A 293 2.92 -8.45 -12.66
CA PRO A 293 3.60 -9.49 -11.88
C PRO A 293 3.49 -9.27 -10.37
N GLY A 294 3.62 -8.02 -9.91
CA GLY A 294 3.52 -7.68 -8.50
C GLY A 294 2.12 -7.91 -7.93
N MET A 295 1.07 -7.54 -8.67
CA MET A 295 -0.32 -7.82 -8.27
C MET A 295 -0.60 -9.32 -8.22
N LYS A 296 -0.22 -10.08 -9.25
CA LYS A 296 -0.36 -11.55 -9.26
C LYS A 296 0.36 -12.18 -8.07
N LYS A 297 1.62 -11.78 -7.81
CA LYS A 297 2.39 -12.25 -6.66
C LYS A 297 1.67 -11.95 -5.34
N ALA A 298 1.23 -10.71 -5.13
CA ALA A 298 0.52 -10.32 -3.91
C ALA A 298 -0.75 -11.15 -3.68
N LEU A 299 -1.54 -11.40 -4.74
CA LEU A 299 -2.75 -12.21 -4.67
C LEU A 299 -2.45 -13.68 -4.34
N ILE A 300 -1.53 -14.32 -5.06
CA ILE A 300 -1.14 -15.72 -4.83
C ILE A 300 -0.69 -15.90 -3.39
N GLN A 301 0.22 -15.04 -2.93
CA GLN A 301 0.78 -15.12 -1.60
C GLN A 301 -0.28 -14.88 -0.51
N THR A 302 -1.18 -13.92 -0.72
CA THR A 302 -2.28 -13.66 0.22
C THR A 302 -3.25 -14.83 0.30
N MET A 303 -3.63 -15.42 -0.83
CA MET A 303 -4.57 -16.54 -0.86
C MET A 303 -3.97 -17.82 -0.24
N LYS A 304 -2.69 -18.10 -0.52
CA LYS A 304 -1.96 -19.20 0.14
C LYS A 304 -1.98 -19.04 1.67
N ALA A 305 -1.70 -17.84 2.17
CA ALA A 305 -1.70 -17.57 3.61
C ALA A 305 -3.09 -17.70 4.25
N THR A 306 -4.17 -17.57 3.49
CA THR A 306 -5.56 -17.73 3.99
C THR A 306 -6.11 -19.14 3.82
N GLN A 307 -5.44 -20.00 3.06
CA GLN A 307 -6.02 -21.26 2.56
C GLN A 307 -6.44 -22.22 3.68
N GLU A 308 -5.62 -22.38 4.72
CA GLU A 308 -5.93 -23.28 5.85
C GLU A 308 -7.16 -22.84 6.64
N ASN A 309 -7.44 -21.54 6.66
CA ASN A 309 -8.58 -20.93 7.35
C ASN A 309 -9.81 -20.78 6.44
N ALA A 310 -9.70 -21.13 5.16
CA ALA A 310 -10.79 -20.97 4.21
C ALA A 310 -11.85 -22.05 4.43
N MET A 311 -13.04 -21.63 4.82
CA MET A 311 -14.22 -22.50 4.77
C MET A 311 -14.74 -22.52 3.34
N TYR A 312 -14.66 -23.67 2.67
CA TYR A 312 -15.13 -23.82 1.30
C TYR A 312 -16.02 -25.04 1.13
N LYS A 313 -16.88 -24.98 0.11
CA LYS A 313 -17.74 -26.07 -0.32
C LYS A 313 -17.33 -26.47 -1.72
N LYS A 314 -17.18 -27.78 -1.97
CA LYS A 314 -16.94 -28.30 -3.33
C LYS A 314 -17.99 -27.77 -4.31
N ASN A 315 -17.58 -27.55 -5.56
CA ASN A 315 -18.41 -26.97 -6.62
C ASN A 315 -18.92 -25.55 -6.30
N SER A 316 -18.17 -24.79 -5.50
CA SER A 316 -18.39 -23.36 -5.29
C SER A 316 -17.23 -22.57 -5.87
N PHE A 317 -17.49 -21.34 -6.25
CA PHE A 317 -16.48 -20.39 -6.68
C PHE A 317 -16.78 -19.04 -6.06
N ASP A 318 -15.74 -18.22 -5.90
CA ASP A 318 -15.86 -16.88 -5.35
C ASP A 318 -15.13 -15.89 -6.24
N LEU A 319 -15.86 -14.86 -6.67
CA LEU A 319 -15.27 -13.67 -7.31
C LEU A 319 -14.84 -12.69 -6.22
N PHE A 320 -13.61 -12.23 -6.33
CA PHE A 320 -13.01 -11.26 -5.44
C PHE A 320 -12.59 -10.01 -6.19
N GLY A 321 -12.60 -8.88 -5.48
CA GLY A 321 -12.01 -7.62 -5.93
C GLY A 321 -10.88 -7.20 -4.99
N ALA A 322 -9.66 -7.17 -5.47
CA ALA A 322 -8.51 -6.64 -4.75
C ALA A 322 -8.29 -5.16 -5.10
N ASP A 323 -8.09 -4.34 -4.08
CA ASP A 323 -7.74 -2.94 -4.24
C ASP A 323 -6.23 -2.75 -4.09
N PHE A 324 -5.60 -2.19 -5.11
CA PHE A 324 -4.17 -1.88 -5.14
C PHE A 324 -3.92 -0.38 -5.25
N MET A 325 -2.85 0.07 -4.60
CA MET A 325 -2.22 1.36 -4.87
C MET A 325 -0.79 1.14 -5.37
N PHE A 326 -0.18 2.16 -5.96
CA PHE A 326 1.19 2.07 -6.45
C PHE A 326 2.08 3.08 -5.74
N GLY A 327 3.30 2.71 -5.40
CA GLY A 327 4.34 3.67 -5.03
C GLY A 327 4.84 4.45 -6.25
N GLU A 328 5.62 5.50 -6.04
CA GLU A 328 6.28 6.24 -7.14
C GLU A 328 7.18 5.36 -8.02
N ASN A 329 7.65 4.23 -7.47
CA ASN A 329 8.42 3.20 -8.19
C ASN A 329 7.53 2.16 -8.90
N PHE A 330 6.24 2.44 -9.07
CA PHE A 330 5.23 1.58 -9.70
C PHE A 330 4.95 0.25 -8.98
N GLN A 331 5.56 0.00 -7.82
CA GLN A 331 5.34 -1.23 -7.07
C GLN A 331 3.90 -1.27 -6.54
N PRO A 332 3.15 -2.37 -6.77
CA PRO A 332 1.80 -2.53 -6.27
C PRO A 332 1.77 -2.84 -4.77
N TRP A 333 0.89 -2.15 -4.07
CA TRP A 333 0.59 -2.30 -2.65
C TRP A 333 -0.86 -2.72 -2.49
N LEU A 334 -1.08 -3.94 -2.03
CA LEU A 334 -2.41 -4.46 -1.73
C LEU A 334 -2.99 -3.72 -0.51
N LEU A 335 -4.20 -3.18 -0.66
CA LEU A 335 -4.87 -2.44 0.41
C LEU A 335 -5.91 -3.30 1.13
N GLU A 336 -6.74 -3.99 0.35
CA GLU A 336 -7.82 -4.85 0.83
C GLU A 336 -8.28 -5.81 -0.27
N ILE A 337 -8.96 -6.88 0.14
CA ILE A 337 -9.63 -7.83 -0.75
C ILE A 337 -11.08 -7.92 -0.31
N ASN A 338 -11.98 -7.67 -1.25
CA ASN A 338 -13.41 -7.67 -1.06
C ASN A 338 -14.00 -8.94 -1.69
N LEU A 339 -14.68 -9.75 -0.87
CA LEU A 339 -15.54 -10.82 -1.38
C LEU A 339 -16.80 -10.20 -1.99
N LYS A 340 -17.26 -10.73 -3.13
CA LYS A 340 -18.43 -10.20 -3.87
C LYS A 340 -18.25 -8.71 -4.22
N PRO A 341 -17.25 -8.38 -5.07
CA PRO A 341 -17.03 -7.02 -5.49
C PRO A 341 -18.27 -6.46 -6.19
N ASP A 342 -18.45 -5.14 -6.09
CA ASP A 342 -19.53 -4.44 -6.77
C ASP A 342 -19.32 -4.50 -8.29
N ILE A 343 -20.34 -4.99 -9.00
CA ILE A 343 -20.40 -5.11 -10.46
C ILE A 343 -21.53 -4.26 -11.04
N ILE A 344 -22.03 -3.29 -10.28
CA ILE A 344 -22.97 -2.30 -10.80
C ILE A 344 -22.30 -1.52 -11.95
N LYS A 345 -23.07 -1.32 -13.01
CA LYS A 345 -22.66 -0.61 -14.23
C LYS A 345 -23.07 0.87 -14.13
N ASP A 346 -22.52 1.59 -13.16
CA ASP A 346 -22.86 3.00 -12.90
C ASP A 346 -21.93 4.01 -13.58
N THR A 347 -20.90 3.53 -14.28
CA THR A 347 -20.00 4.34 -15.11
C THR A 347 -19.82 3.69 -16.48
N SER A 348 -19.42 4.49 -17.47
CA SER A 348 -19.12 4.02 -18.82
C SER A 348 -18.03 2.94 -18.87
N VAL A 349 -17.09 2.97 -17.92
CA VAL A 349 -16.05 1.95 -17.75
C VAL A 349 -16.65 0.63 -17.28
N MET A 350 -17.51 0.66 -16.26
CA MET A 350 -18.13 -0.55 -15.71
C MET A 350 -19.12 -1.19 -16.71
N GLU A 351 -19.82 -0.38 -17.50
CA GLU A 351 -20.69 -0.85 -18.58
C GLU A 351 -19.95 -1.70 -19.62
N LYS A 352 -18.68 -1.38 -19.89
CA LYS A 352 -17.83 -2.12 -20.82
C LYS A 352 -17.14 -3.32 -20.18
N LEU A 353 -16.68 -3.19 -18.93
CA LEU A 353 -15.89 -4.23 -18.26
C LEU A 353 -16.75 -5.38 -17.71
N VAL A 354 -17.92 -5.10 -17.14
CA VAL A 354 -18.70 -6.09 -16.39
C VAL A 354 -19.32 -7.17 -17.27
N PRO A 355 -20.01 -6.87 -18.39
CA PRO A 355 -20.67 -7.91 -19.19
C PRO A 355 -19.73 -9.03 -19.67
N PRO A 356 -18.56 -8.76 -20.30
CA PRO A 356 -17.65 -9.83 -20.71
C PRO A 356 -17.06 -10.56 -19.51
N MET A 357 -16.76 -9.88 -18.40
CA MET A 357 -16.24 -10.54 -17.20
C MET A 357 -17.21 -11.58 -16.65
N VAL A 358 -18.52 -11.29 -16.66
CA VAL A 358 -19.54 -12.24 -16.19
C VAL A 358 -19.65 -13.44 -17.13
N GLU A 359 -19.56 -13.23 -18.44
CA GLU A 359 -19.50 -14.33 -19.42
C GLU A 359 -18.25 -15.19 -19.21
N ASP A 360 -17.10 -14.56 -18.99
CA ASP A 360 -15.82 -15.24 -18.78
C ASP A 360 -15.79 -16.05 -17.48
N ILE A 361 -16.52 -15.62 -16.44
CA ILE A 361 -16.73 -16.44 -15.23
C ILE A 361 -17.42 -17.75 -15.61
N VAL A 362 -18.45 -17.70 -16.45
CA VAL A 362 -19.18 -18.91 -16.90
C VAL A 362 -18.26 -19.85 -17.65
N ARG A 363 -17.44 -19.32 -18.57
CA ARG A 363 -16.43 -20.09 -19.30
C ARG A 363 -15.45 -20.81 -18.38
N VAL A 364 -14.97 -20.13 -17.34
CA VAL A 364 -14.05 -20.74 -16.35
C VAL A 364 -14.73 -21.78 -15.45
N VAL A 365 -15.97 -21.56 -15.02
CA VAL A 365 -16.63 -22.43 -14.02
C VAL A 365 -17.40 -23.60 -14.63
N ILE A 366 -17.77 -23.50 -15.91
CA ILE A 366 -18.49 -24.51 -16.69
C ILE A 366 -17.56 -25.07 -17.76
N ASP A 367 -17.28 -24.31 -18.81
CA ASP A 367 -16.65 -24.82 -20.05
C ASP A 367 -15.26 -25.42 -19.80
N TYR A 368 -14.45 -24.79 -18.95
CA TYR A 368 -13.10 -25.27 -18.61
C TYR A 368 -13.09 -26.66 -17.95
N LYS A 369 -14.18 -27.05 -17.28
CA LYS A 369 -14.30 -28.40 -16.71
C LYS A 369 -14.43 -29.46 -17.78
N ASP A 370 -15.06 -29.13 -18.90
CA ASP A 370 -15.32 -30.04 -20.00
C ASP A 370 -14.16 -30.02 -21.01
N ASP A 371 -13.61 -28.84 -21.31
CA ASP A 371 -12.45 -28.64 -22.20
C ASP A 371 -11.43 -27.65 -21.60
N PRO A 372 -10.29 -28.14 -21.08
CA PRO A 372 -9.22 -27.29 -20.55
C PRO A 372 -8.57 -26.34 -21.57
N ASN A 373 -8.82 -26.50 -22.88
CA ASN A 373 -8.30 -25.63 -23.94
C ASN A 373 -9.33 -24.61 -24.46
N CYS A 374 -10.50 -24.53 -23.83
CA CYS A 374 -11.54 -23.59 -24.25
C CYS A 374 -11.08 -22.13 -24.09
N ASP A 375 -11.75 -21.22 -24.81
CA ASP A 375 -11.50 -19.79 -24.68
C ASP A 375 -12.07 -19.27 -23.36
N LEU A 376 -11.17 -18.90 -22.44
CA LEU A 376 -11.50 -18.35 -21.12
C LEU A 376 -11.67 -16.83 -21.11
N GLY A 377 -11.63 -16.20 -22.29
CA GLY A 377 -11.72 -14.76 -22.46
C GLY A 377 -10.65 -14.00 -21.68
N GLY A 378 -11.12 -13.11 -20.81
CA GLY A 378 -10.28 -12.26 -19.97
C GLY A 378 -9.61 -12.97 -18.80
N PHE A 379 -9.99 -14.19 -18.43
CA PHE A 379 -9.32 -14.90 -17.32
C PHE A 379 -8.02 -15.59 -17.75
N GLU A 380 -7.09 -15.65 -16.81
CA GLU A 380 -5.81 -16.34 -16.91
C GLU A 380 -5.57 -17.15 -15.63
N LEU A 381 -5.20 -18.42 -15.75
CA LEU A 381 -4.79 -19.23 -14.60
C LEU A 381 -3.42 -18.76 -14.10
N ILE A 382 -3.35 -18.19 -12.90
CA ILE A 382 -2.07 -17.69 -12.33
C ILE A 382 -1.49 -18.61 -11.26
N TYR A 383 -2.31 -19.49 -10.69
CA TYR A 383 -1.85 -20.45 -9.69
C TYR A 383 -2.79 -21.64 -9.60
N LYS A 384 -2.22 -22.84 -9.55
CA LYS A 384 -2.91 -24.09 -9.21
C LYS A 384 -1.98 -24.92 -8.34
N GLN A 385 -2.38 -25.18 -7.11
CA GLN A 385 -1.59 -26.01 -6.21
C GLN A 385 -1.53 -27.45 -6.74
N VAL A 386 -0.33 -28.05 -6.73
CA VAL A 386 -0.14 -29.45 -7.09
C VAL A 386 -0.46 -30.31 -5.86
N SER A 387 -1.30 -31.33 -6.01
CA SER A 387 -1.57 -32.31 -4.94
C SER A 387 -0.33 -33.17 -4.69
N ALA A 388 -0.01 -33.46 -3.43
CA ALA A 388 1.20 -34.19 -2.99
C ALA A 388 1.34 -35.65 -3.50
N SER A 389 0.47 -36.11 -4.40
CA SER A 389 0.58 -37.41 -5.08
C SER A 389 1.54 -37.41 -6.29
N GLN A 390 2.07 -36.25 -6.69
CA GLN A 390 3.16 -36.17 -7.67
C GLN A 390 4.28 -35.30 -7.09
N GLY A 391 5.39 -35.95 -6.75
CA GLY A 391 6.57 -35.29 -6.20
C GLY A 391 7.12 -34.21 -7.15
N THR A 392 7.83 -33.26 -6.55
CA THR A 392 8.40 -32.02 -7.11
C THR A 392 7.41 -30.88 -7.33
N GLU A 393 7.48 -29.85 -6.47
CA GLU A 393 6.88 -28.53 -6.71
C GLU A 393 7.34 -28.00 -8.06
N THR A 394 6.48 -28.06 -9.06
CA THR A 394 6.74 -27.38 -10.33
C THR A 394 6.17 -25.97 -10.21
N LEU A 395 7.04 -24.99 -9.98
CA LEU A 395 6.76 -23.60 -10.32
C LEU A 395 6.52 -23.56 -11.84
N ILE A 396 5.26 -23.56 -12.27
CA ILE A 396 4.94 -23.18 -13.65
C ILE A 396 5.09 -21.66 -13.73
N LEU A 397 6.35 -21.20 -13.80
CA LEU A 397 6.65 -19.96 -14.50
C LEU A 397 6.40 -20.27 -15.97
N ILE A 398 5.22 -19.92 -16.48
CA ILE A 398 5.00 -19.91 -17.91
C ILE A 398 6.04 -18.92 -18.47
N ASN A 399 7.07 -19.48 -19.12
CA ASN A 399 8.05 -18.72 -19.88
C ASN A 399 7.29 -17.82 -20.85
N VAL A 400 7.27 -16.52 -20.55
CA VAL A 400 6.98 -15.50 -21.56
C VAL A 400 8.13 -15.59 -22.55
N ARG A 401 7.90 -16.29 -23.67
CA ARG A 401 8.79 -16.18 -24.83
C ARG A 401 8.70 -14.73 -25.29
N ILE A 402 9.77 -13.99 -25.04
CA ILE A 402 10.06 -12.74 -25.74
C ILE A 402 10.23 -13.13 -27.21
N ILE A 403 9.30 -12.68 -28.05
CA ILE A 403 9.59 -12.36 -29.45
C ILE A 403 9.42 -10.86 -29.57
#